data_AF-A0A6C0JWP0-F1
#
_entry.id   AF-A0A6C0JWP0-F1
#
_cell.length_a   1.000
_cell.length_b   1.000
_cell.length_c   1.000
_cell.angle_alpha   90.00
_cell.angle_beta   90.00
_cell.angle_gamma   90.00
#
_symmetry.space_group_name_H-M   'P 1'
#
loop_
_entity.id
_entity.type
_entity.pdbx_description
1 polymer ?
#
loop_
_entity_poly.entity_id
_entity_poly.type
_entity_poly.pdbx_seq_one_letter_code
_entity_poly.pdbx_strand_id
1 'polypeptide(L)'
;MDCVINALQLMNVLDETAANIMRISTLGMFGFTKEQIEVIFMYKAGHNFSFVPTMNYQEWSTRITTLLPPGNVVFAGYETQTGSKHVFLIGRFANGRLVYIDPQRPPMCLLDSPACERNVNGEGQRSWYLLFHSTIPLTTANTDTLIAYTQALQRQGRP
;
A
#
# COMPACT_ATOMS: atom_id res chain seq x y z
N MET A 1 -2.80 -9.54 5.53
CA MET A 1 -3.45 -8.62 6.49
C MET A 1 -2.42 -7.77 7.21
N ASP A 2 -1.53 -8.38 7.99
CA ASP A 2 -0.51 -7.65 8.76
C ASP A 2 0.44 -6.82 7.89
N CYS A 3 0.72 -7.22 6.65
CA CYS A 3 1.50 -6.41 5.72
C CYS A 3 0.93 -5.00 5.51
N VAL A 4 -0.39 -4.86 5.43
CA VAL A 4 -1.06 -3.55 5.26
C VAL A 4 -0.98 -2.75 6.56
N ILE A 5 -1.37 -3.35 7.69
CA ILE A 5 -1.42 -2.66 8.97
C ILE A 5 -0.02 -2.21 9.39
N ASN A 6 0.98 -3.09 9.30
CA ASN A 6 2.36 -2.77 9.61
C ASN A 6 2.90 -1.68 8.65
N ALA A 7 2.57 -1.71 7.35
CA ALA A 7 2.97 -0.66 6.42
C ALA A 7 2.37 0.70 6.80
N LEU A 8 1.08 0.74 7.17
CA LEU A 8 0.43 1.96 7.64
C LEU A 8 1.04 2.48 8.94
N GLN A 9 1.45 1.60 9.86
CA GLN A 9 2.19 2.01 11.06
C GLN A 9 3.58 2.57 10.74
N LEU A 10 4.34 1.93 9.84
CA LEU A 10 5.66 2.40 9.41
C LEU A 10 5.58 3.78 8.76
N MET A 11 4.47 4.08 8.08
CA MET A 11 4.19 5.40 7.50
C MET A 11 3.59 6.40 8.51
N ASN A 12 3.45 6.01 9.78
CA ASN A 12 2.82 6.81 10.84
C ASN A 12 1.37 7.24 10.50
N VAL A 13 0.67 6.44 9.69
CA VAL A 13 -0.76 6.62 9.40
C VAL A 13 -1.61 6.06 10.53
N LEU A 14 -1.16 4.97 11.15
CA LEU A 14 -1.75 4.36 12.34
C LEU A 14 -0.73 4.38 13.47
N ASP A 15 -1.16 4.81 14.65
CA ASP A 15 -0.40 4.57 15.88
C ASP A 15 -0.52 3.10 16.32
N GLU A 16 0.24 2.71 17.35
CA GLU A 16 0.22 1.35 17.89
C GLU A 16 -1.16 0.91 18.37
N THR A 17 -1.91 1.81 19.01
CA THR A 17 -3.23 1.49 19.55
C THR A 17 -4.23 1.27 18.41
N ALA A 18 -4.30 2.18 17.45
CA ALA A 18 -5.16 2.09 16.28
C ALA A 18 -4.85 0.86 15.43
N ALA A 19 -3.58 0.52 15.26
CA ALA A 19 -3.18 -0.68 14.53
C ALA A 19 -3.58 -1.97 15.25
N ASN A 20 -3.42 -2.03 16.57
CA ASN A 20 -3.86 -3.19 17.37
C ASN A 20 -5.38 -3.35 17.36
N ILE A 21 -6.13 -2.24 17.45
CA ILE A 21 -7.58 -2.26 17.27
C ILE A 21 -7.92 -2.81 15.90
N MET A 22 -7.28 -2.30 14.84
CA MET A 22 -7.52 -2.76 13.47
C MET A 22 -7.27 -4.27 13.32
N ARG A 23 -6.15 -4.80 13.87
CA ARG A 23 -5.85 -6.23 13.87
C ARG A 23 -6.95 -7.06 14.54
N ILE A 24 -7.42 -6.62 15.71
CA ILE A 24 -8.48 -7.31 16.47
C ILE A 24 -9.80 -7.26 15.69
N SER A 25 -10.16 -6.09 15.17
CA SER A 25 -11.40 -5.89 14.41
C SER A 25 -11.44 -6.68 13.09
N THR A 26 -10.28 -7.05 12.53
CA THR A 26 -10.17 -7.85 11.31
C THR A 26 -9.83 -9.31 11.56
N LEU A 27 -9.92 -9.80 12.81
CA LEU A 27 -9.71 -11.23 13.10
C LEU A 27 -10.64 -12.10 12.25
N GLY A 28 -10.07 -13.12 11.59
CA GLY A 28 -10.80 -14.00 10.67
C GLY A 28 -10.91 -13.49 9.23
N MET A 29 -10.43 -12.26 8.94
CA MET A 29 -10.32 -11.76 7.56
C MET A 29 -8.97 -12.13 6.94
N PHE A 30 -8.96 -12.39 5.62
CA PHE A 30 -7.75 -12.77 4.89
C PHE A 30 -6.85 -11.58 4.49
N GLY A 31 -7.33 -10.34 4.63
CA GLY A 31 -6.58 -9.13 4.29
C GLY A 31 -7.49 -7.95 3.92
N PHE A 32 -6.86 -6.89 3.42
CA PHE A 32 -7.54 -5.73 2.86
C PHE A 32 -7.55 -5.84 1.34
N THR A 33 -8.67 -5.49 0.72
CA THR A 33 -8.72 -5.31 -0.74
C THR A 33 -8.03 -4.01 -1.15
N LYS A 34 -7.71 -3.91 -2.43
CA LYS A 34 -7.14 -2.71 -3.04
C LYS A 34 -8.00 -1.47 -2.73
N GLU A 35 -9.31 -1.61 -2.89
CA GLU A 35 -10.31 -0.53 -2.72
C GLU A 35 -10.39 -0.08 -1.26
N GLN A 36 -10.31 -1.03 -0.31
CA GLN A 36 -10.29 -0.69 1.12
C GLN A 36 -9.03 0.12 1.48
N ILE A 37 -7.87 -0.26 0.93
CA ILE A 37 -6.62 0.49 1.15
C ILE A 37 -6.73 1.89 0.54
N GLU A 38 -7.22 2.01 -0.69
CA GLU A 38 -7.46 3.32 -1.33
C GLU A 38 -8.35 4.21 -0.48
N VAL A 39 -9.46 3.67 0.06
CA VAL A 39 -10.37 4.40 0.96
C VAL A 39 -9.67 4.91 2.21
N ILE A 40 -8.79 4.12 2.83
CA ILE A 40 -8.01 4.55 4.00
C ILE A 40 -7.15 5.77 3.64
N PHE A 41 -6.43 5.72 2.52
CA PHE A 41 -5.59 6.84 2.07
C PHE A 41 -6.42 8.06 1.67
N MET A 42 -7.54 7.86 0.97
CA MET A 42 -8.45 8.95 0.59
C MET A 42 -9.00 9.68 1.81
N TYR A 43 -9.43 8.92 2.82
CA TYR A 43 -9.93 9.48 4.07
C TYR A 43 -8.84 10.26 4.82
N LYS A 44 -7.61 9.73 4.88
CA LYS A 44 -6.50 10.36 5.61
C LYS A 44 -5.98 11.63 4.92
N ALA A 45 -5.90 11.63 3.59
CA ALA A 45 -5.24 12.69 2.82
C ALA A 45 -6.21 13.69 2.18
N GLY A 46 -7.51 13.39 2.08
CA GLY A 46 -8.50 14.28 1.46
C GLY A 46 -8.42 14.39 -0.06
N HIS A 47 -7.70 13.47 -0.71
CA HIS A 47 -7.53 13.39 -2.17
C HIS A 47 -7.88 12.00 -2.67
N ASN A 48 -8.13 11.85 -3.96
CA ASN A 48 -8.32 10.53 -4.56
C ASN A 48 -7.01 9.76 -4.59
N PHE A 49 -7.04 8.48 -4.20
CA PHE A 49 -5.92 7.56 -4.31
C PHE A 49 -6.33 6.36 -5.14
N SER A 50 -5.43 5.88 -5.99
CA SER A 50 -5.66 4.66 -6.76
C SER A 50 -4.37 3.87 -6.99
N PHE A 51 -4.48 2.54 -6.94
CA PHE A 51 -3.40 1.67 -7.39
C PHE A 51 -3.41 1.57 -8.91
N VAL A 52 -2.26 1.86 -9.50
CA VAL A 52 -2.00 1.66 -10.91
C VAL A 52 -1.23 0.34 -11.09
N PRO A 53 -1.87 -0.68 -11.69
CA PRO A 53 -1.19 -1.95 -11.97
C PRO A 53 -0.33 -1.86 -13.23
N THR A 54 0.72 -2.68 -13.29
CA THR A 54 1.41 -3.05 -14.54
C THR A 54 1.89 -4.50 -14.46
N MET A 55 1.99 -5.15 -15.61
CA MET A 55 2.63 -6.48 -15.78
C MET A 55 4.08 -6.36 -16.24
N ASN A 56 4.60 -5.15 -16.40
CA ASN A 56 5.97 -4.88 -16.82
C ASN A 56 6.77 -4.32 -15.65
N TYR A 57 7.69 -5.12 -15.11
CA TYR A 57 8.55 -4.71 -14.00
C TYR A 57 9.41 -3.49 -14.34
N GLN A 58 9.93 -3.40 -15.56
CA GLN A 58 10.75 -2.27 -15.98
C GLN A 58 9.95 -0.96 -15.97
N GLU A 59 8.70 -1.01 -16.41
CA GLU A 59 7.78 0.13 -16.35
C GLU A 59 7.50 0.53 -14.89
N TRP A 60 7.23 -0.46 -14.03
CA TRP A 60 7.03 -0.24 -12.59
C TRP A 60 8.25 0.43 -11.94
N SER A 61 9.44 -0.11 -12.19
CA SER A 61 10.72 0.40 -11.67
C SER A 61 10.97 1.84 -12.15
N THR A 62 10.76 2.09 -13.45
CA THR A 62 10.91 3.43 -14.06
C THR A 62 9.96 4.45 -13.43
N ARG A 63 8.71 4.07 -13.14
CA ARG A 63 7.74 4.94 -12.47
C ARG A 63 8.22 5.32 -11.07
N ILE A 64 8.76 4.39 -10.29
CA ILE A 64 9.30 4.69 -8.96
C ILE A 64 10.48 5.65 -9.07
N THR A 65 11.48 5.32 -9.90
CA THR A 65 12.70 6.14 -9.99
C THR A 65 12.42 7.56 -10.45
N THR A 66 11.38 7.75 -11.27
CA THR A 66 10.99 9.04 -11.84
C THR A 66 10.10 9.83 -10.89
N LEU A 67 9.11 9.17 -10.26
CA LEU A 67 8.04 9.86 -9.54
C LEU A 67 8.26 9.95 -8.03
N LEU A 68 9.05 9.05 -7.43
CA LEU A 68 9.30 9.06 -6.00
C LEU A 68 10.41 10.07 -5.66
N PRO A 69 10.11 11.18 -4.96
CA PRO A 69 11.13 12.15 -4.60
C PRO A 69 12.06 11.57 -3.53
N PRO A 70 13.34 12.00 -3.46
CA PRO A 70 14.21 11.67 -2.34
C PRO A 70 13.58 12.03 -0.98
N GLY A 71 13.83 11.22 0.04
CA GLY A 71 13.27 11.38 1.39
C GLY A 71 11.83 10.89 1.56
N ASN A 72 11.22 10.32 0.51
CA ASN A 72 9.83 9.87 0.53
C ASN A 72 9.71 8.34 0.38
N VAL A 73 8.51 7.84 0.67
CA VAL A 73 8.13 6.44 0.56
C VAL A 73 6.85 6.32 -0.25
N VAL A 74 6.76 5.30 -1.11
CA VAL A 74 5.54 4.94 -1.83
C VAL A 74 4.99 3.60 -1.33
N PHE A 75 3.67 3.53 -1.24
CA PHE A 75 2.96 2.29 -0.93
C PHE A 75 2.82 1.46 -2.20
N ALA A 76 3.30 0.21 -2.15
CA ALA A 76 3.40 -0.67 -3.30
C ALA A 76 2.90 -2.08 -2.97
N GLY A 77 2.72 -2.89 -4.01
CA GLY A 77 2.36 -4.29 -3.85
C GLY A 77 2.63 -5.10 -5.09
N TYR A 78 2.57 -6.42 -4.95
CA TYR A 78 2.57 -7.34 -6.07
C TYR A 78 1.47 -8.40 -5.91
N GLU A 79 1.10 -9.01 -7.02
CA GLU A 79 0.34 -10.25 -7.06
C GLU A 79 1.17 -11.31 -7.80
N THR A 80 1.22 -12.53 -7.24
CA THR A 80 1.91 -13.66 -7.85
C THR A 80 1.00 -14.39 -8.86
N GLN A 81 1.60 -15.24 -9.68
CA GLN A 81 0.87 -16.12 -10.60
C GLN A 81 -0.10 -17.07 -9.87
N THR A 82 0.22 -17.43 -8.63
CA THR A 82 -0.64 -18.25 -7.75
C THR A 82 -1.74 -17.45 -7.05
N GLY A 83 -1.84 -16.14 -7.30
CA GLY A 83 -2.82 -15.24 -6.69
C GLY A 83 -2.46 -14.78 -5.28
N SER A 84 -1.24 -15.05 -4.79
CA SER A 84 -0.76 -14.51 -3.52
C SER A 84 -0.46 -13.02 -3.67
N LYS A 85 -0.90 -12.23 -2.69
CA LYS A 85 -0.78 -10.77 -2.72
C LYS A 85 0.05 -10.31 -1.53
N HIS A 86 0.91 -9.33 -1.78
CA HIS A 86 1.73 -8.74 -0.73
C HIS A 86 1.79 -7.23 -0.89
N VAL A 87 1.88 -6.54 0.25
CA VAL A 87 2.06 -5.10 0.34
C VAL A 87 3.42 -4.83 0.95
N PHE A 88 4.12 -3.86 0.37
CA PHE A 88 5.43 -3.42 0.83
C PHE A 88 5.59 -1.93 0.56
N LEU A 89 6.67 -1.36 1.08
CA LEU A 89 7.01 0.03 0.85
C LEU A 89 8.30 0.13 0.05
N ILE A 90 8.36 1.09 -0.87
CA ILE A 90 9.61 1.50 -1.52
C ILE A 90 9.96 2.90 -1.07
N GLY A 91 11.11 3.05 -0.41
CA GLY A 91 11.66 4.33 -0.02
C GLY A 91 12.73 4.81 -0.99
N ARG A 92 12.95 6.13 -1.02
CA ARG A 92 14.11 6.74 -1.69
C ARG A 92 14.91 7.54 -0.70
N PHE A 93 16.16 7.15 -0.47
CA PHE A 93 17.08 7.92 0.37
C PHE A 93 17.43 9.27 -0.27
N ALA A 94 17.96 10.20 0.53
CA ALA A 94 18.39 11.51 0.06
C ALA A 94 19.47 11.43 -1.04
N ASN A 95 20.30 10.38 -1.03
CA ASN A 95 21.30 10.12 -2.08
C ASN A 95 20.70 9.48 -3.35
N GLY A 96 19.38 9.35 -3.44
CA GLY A 96 18.67 8.82 -4.59
C GLY A 96 18.53 7.30 -4.64
N ARG A 97 19.20 6.54 -3.76
CA ARG A 97 19.11 5.07 -3.72
C ARG A 97 17.74 4.62 -3.24
N LEU A 98 17.24 3.53 -3.85
CA LEU A 98 15.97 2.93 -3.49
C LEU A 98 16.14 1.83 -2.45
N VAL A 99 15.21 1.78 -1.50
CA VAL A 99 15.15 0.77 -0.43
C VAL A 99 13.81 0.05 -0.47
N TYR A 100 13.87 -1.26 -0.39
CA TYR A 100 12.72 -2.12 -0.17
C TYR A 100 12.51 -2.33 1.32
N ILE A 101 11.25 -2.21 1.75
CA ILE A 101 10.84 -2.36 3.14
C ILE A 101 9.68 -3.36 3.17
N ASP A 102 9.96 -4.57 3.66
CA ASP A 102 8.91 -5.55 3.95
C ASP A 102 8.30 -5.22 5.33
N PRO A 103 7.02 -4.86 5.41
CA PRO A 103 6.38 -4.52 6.66
C PRO A 103 6.19 -5.72 7.60
N GLN A 104 6.36 -6.96 7.13
CA GLN A 104 6.21 -8.18 7.94
C GLN A 104 7.54 -8.79 8.37
N ARG A 105 8.66 -8.40 7.77
CA ARG A 105 9.96 -9.06 7.99
C ARG A 105 11.12 -8.05 7.98
N PRO A 106 11.93 -7.97 9.05
CA PRO A 106 13.26 -7.37 8.93
C PRO A 106 14.20 -8.32 8.15
N PRO A 107 15.19 -7.81 7.37
CA PRO A 107 15.60 -6.41 7.26
C PRO A 107 15.12 -5.69 5.99
N MET A 108 15.07 -4.36 6.05
CA MET A 108 15.07 -3.49 4.87
C MET A 108 16.33 -3.72 4.05
N CYS A 109 16.25 -3.65 2.73
CA CYS A 109 17.40 -3.86 1.85
C CYS A 109 17.40 -2.89 0.68
N LEU A 110 18.59 -2.66 0.12
CA LEU A 110 18.78 -1.74 -1.01
C LEU A 110 18.44 -2.46 -2.31
N LEU A 111 17.60 -1.85 -3.14
CA LEU A 111 17.10 -2.47 -4.38
C LEU A 111 18.19 -2.62 -5.46
N ASP A 112 19.33 -1.96 -5.31
CA ASP A 112 20.50 -2.19 -6.17
C ASP A 112 21.23 -3.51 -5.88
N SER A 113 20.87 -4.20 -4.79
CA SER A 113 21.32 -5.56 -4.53
C SER A 113 20.42 -6.57 -5.25
N PRO A 114 20.97 -7.46 -6.12
CA PRO A 114 20.18 -8.50 -6.78
C PRO A 114 19.44 -9.43 -5.80
N ALA A 115 20.00 -9.63 -4.60
CA ALA A 115 19.35 -10.41 -3.56
C ALA A 115 18.08 -9.72 -3.04
N CYS A 116 18.10 -8.40 -2.93
CA CYS A 116 16.96 -7.60 -2.49
C CYS A 116 15.91 -7.47 -3.60
N GLU A 117 16.36 -7.24 -4.85
CA GLU A 117 15.48 -7.10 -6.00
C GLU A 117 14.58 -8.33 -6.19
N ARG A 118 15.10 -9.54 -5.92
CA ARG A 118 14.31 -10.79 -5.95
C ARG A 118 13.12 -10.83 -4.99
N ASN A 119 13.10 -10.00 -3.94
CA ASN A 119 11.92 -9.89 -3.07
C ASN A 119 10.73 -9.20 -3.78
N VAL A 120 11.00 -8.42 -4.83
CA VAL A 120 10.00 -7.66 -5.57
C VAL A 120 9.81 -8.18 -6.99
N ASN A 121 10.89 -8.65 -7.64
CA ASN A 121 10.92 -9.16 -9.01
C ASN A 121 11.52 -10.57 -9.05
N GLY A 122 11.02 -11.43 -8.18
CA GLY A 122 11.42 -12.84 -8.13
C GLY A 122 10.68 -13.70 -9.16
N GLU A 123 10.87 -15.01 -9.03
CA GLU A 123 10.08 -15.97 -9.78
C GLU A 123 8.65 -16.02 -9.22
N GLY A 124 7.67 -15.81 -10.10
CA GLY A 124 6.26 -15.95 -9.78
C GLY A 124 5.51 -14.62 -9.56
N GLN A 125 6.15 -13.45 -9.55
CA GLN A 125 5.42 -12.18 -9.62
C GLN A 125 4.76 -12.03 -11.01
N ARG A 126 3.50 -11.59 -11.02
CA ARG A 126 2.70 -11.41 -12.25
C ARG A 126 2.39 -9.95 -12.52
N SER A 127 2.03 -9.21 -11.48
CA SER A 127 1.70 -7.79 -11.58
C SER A 127 2.22 -7.03 -10.38
N TRP A 128 2.57 -5.76 -10.62
CA TRP A 128 3.02 -4.82 -9.63
C TRP A 128 2.09 -3.64 -9.56
N TYR A 129 1.94 -3.08 -8.37
CA TYR A 129 0.99 -2.02 -8.06
C TYR A 129 1.74 -0.89 -7.36
N LEU A 130 1.41 0.34 -7.75
CA LEU A 130 1.85 1.55 -7.07
C LEU A 130 0.63 2.37 -6.71
N LEU A 131 0.54 2.78 -5.45
CA LEU A 131 -0.50 3.68 -5.00
C LEU A 131 -0.09 5.12 -5.33
N PHE A 132 -0.88 5.78 -6.17
CA PHE A 132 -0.70 7.18 -6.48
C PHE A 132 -1.88 7.99 -5.95
N HIS A 133 -1.63 9.26 -5.66
CA HIS A 133 -2.70 10.22 -5.45
C HIS A 133 -2.97 11.00 -6.73
N SER A 134 -4.23 11.32 -6.97
CA SER A 134 -4.62 12.32 -7.95
C SER A 134 -4.49 13.71 -7.33
N THR A 135 -4.16 14.71 -8.15
CA THR A 135 -4.28 16.13 -7.75
C THR A 135 -5.73 16.61 -7.78
N ILE A 136 -6.65 15.82 -8.35
CA ILE A 136 -8.09 16.12 -8.39
C ILE A 136 -8.66 15.91 -6.97
N PRO A 137 -9.24 16.97 -6.35
CA PRO A 137 -9.93 16.86 -5.06
C PRO A 137 -11.02 15.79 -5.09
N LEU A 138 -11.42 15.28 -3.92
CA LEU A 138 -12.55 14.35 -3.82
C LEU A 138 -13.78 14.96 -4.49
N THR A 139 -14.34 14.25 -5.48
CA THR A 139 -15.62 14.65 -6.07
C THR A 139 -16.76 14.27 -5.13
N THR A 140 -17.95 14.85 -5.31
CA THR A 140 -19.13 14.49 -4.53
C THR A 140 -19.40 12.98 -4.56
N ALA A 141 -19.18 12.31 -5.68
CA ALA A 141 -19.33 10.85 -5.80
C ALA A 141 -18.30 10.05 -4.96
N ASN A 142 -17.07 10.55 -4.82
CA ASN A 142 -16.06 9.93 -3.95
C ASN A 142 -16.43 10.14 -2.48
N THR A 143 -16.94 11.32 -2.14
CA THR A 143 -17.48 11.62 -0.81
C THR A 143 -18.69 10.76 -0.49
N ASP A 144 -19.62 10.56 -1.43
CA ASP A 144 -20.79 9.70 -1.27
C ASP A 144 -20.38 8.23 -1.08
N THR A 145 -19.33 7.79 -1.78
CA THR A 145 -18.75 6.44 -1.60
C THR A 145 -18.17 6.29 -0.19
N LEU A 146 -17.42 7.28 0.30
CA LEU A 146 -16.90 7.30 1.67
C LEU A 146 -18.02 7.30 2.72
N ILE A 147 -19.08 8.09 2.50
CA ILE A 147 -20.26 8.15 3.35
C ILE A 147 -20.98 6.79 3.35
N ALA A 148 -21.25 6.20 2.19
CA ALA A 148 -21.91 4.92 2.06
C ALA A 148 -21.13 3.78 2.73
N TYR A 149 -19.80 3.77 2.57
CA TYR A 149 -18.92 2.82 3.24
C TYR A 149 -18.99 2.97 4.76
N THR A 150 -18.90 4.21 5.26
CA THR A 150 -19.00 4.52 6.70
C THR A 150 -20.37 4.11 7.27
N GLN A 151 -21.46 4.38 6.53
CA GLN A 151 -22.82 4.01 6.93
C GLN A 151 -23.04 2.49 6.92
N ALA A 152 -22.45 1.76 5.97
CA ALA A 152 -22.52 0.30 5.92
C ALA A 152 -21.84 -0.34 7.14
N LEU A 153 -20.66 0.16 7.53
CA LEU A 153 -19.96 -0.29 8.75
C LEU A 153 -20.77 -0.02 10.02
N GLN A 154 -21.41 1.16 10.12
CA GLN A 154 -22.27 1.49 11.26
C GLN A 154 -23.51 0.58 11.38
N ARG A 155 -24.03 0.07 10.26
CA ARG A 155 -25.16 -0.87 10.25
C ARG A 155 -24.74 -2.30 10.65
N GLN A 156 -23.50 -2.68 10.37
CA GLN A 156 -22.94 -3.97 10.76
C GLN A 156 -22.48 -4.01 12.23
N GLY A 157 -22.25 -2.86 12.86
CA GLY A 157 -21.84 -2.73 14.26
C GLY A 157 -22.97 -2.53 15.28
N ARG A 158 -24.23 -2.90 14.98
CA ARG A 158 -25.28 -2.93 16.01
C ARG A 158 -25.27 -4.31 16.70
N PRO A 159 -25.27 -4.37 18.04
CA PRO A 159 -25.54 -5.62 18.76
C PRO A 159 -26.93 -6.19 18.40
#